data_AF-A0A0N0V0R9-F1
#
_entry.id   AF-A0A0N0V0R9-F1
#
_cell.length_a   1.000
_cell.length_b   1.000
_cell.length_c   1.000
_cell.angle_alpha   90.00
_cell.angle_beta   90.00
_cell.angle_gamma   90.00
#
_symmetry.space_group_name_H-M   'P 1'
#
loop_
_entity.id
_entity.type
_entity.pdbx_description
1 polymer ?
#
loop_
_entity_poly.entity_id
_entity_poly.type
_entity_poly.pdbx_seq_one_letter_code
_entity_poly.pdbx_strand_id
1 'polypeptide(L)' 'EFPVVNANNCYIPFKDNSFDIGFSLGVFMNIHPLMAKLAFSEMMRVCKKYIIHIEYDENNTFCRMI' A
#
# COMPACT_ATOMS: atom_id res chain seq x y z
N GLU A 1 6.06 17.32 11.15
CA GLU A 1 4.68 16.81 11.12
C GLU A 1 4.51 15.97 9.85
N PHE A 2 3.88 14.80 9.93
CA PHE A 2 3.64 13.98 8.73
C PHE A 2 2.40 14.49 8.01
N PRO A 3 2.45 14.70 6.68
CA PRO A 3 1.28 15.16 5.93
C PRO A 3 0.19 14.08 5.94
N VAL A 4 -1.00 14.43 6.44
CA VAL A 4 -2.19 13.59 6.33
C VAL A 4 -2.97 14.03 5.10
N VAL A 5 -3.23 13.09 4.19
CA VAL A 5 -3.95 13.35 2.93
C VAL A 5 -5.15 12.42 2.81
N ASN A 6 -6.28 12.94 2.36
CA ASN A 6 -7.39 12.12 1.87
C ASN A 6 -7.17 11.90 0.37
N ALA A 7 -6.83 10.67 -0.01
CA ALA A 7 -6.50 10.32 -1.39
C ALA A 7 -6.91 8.90 -1.73
N ASN A 8 -6.99 8.60 -3.03
CA ASN A 8 -7.17 7.25 -3.54
C ASN A 8 -5.79 6.57 -3.63
N ASN A 9 -5.65 5.34 -3.11
CA ASN A 9 -4.38 4.59 -3.20
C ASN A 9 -3.92 4.32 -4.64
N CYS A 10 -4.81 4.36 -5.63
CA CYS A 10 -4.45 4.28 -7.04
C CYS A 10 -3.83 5.58 -7.61
N TYR A 11 -3.81 6.67 -6.82
CA TYR A 11 -3.30 7.99 -7.22
C TYR A 11 -2.72 8.72 -6.01
N ILE A 12 -1.55 8.29 -5.54
CA ILE A 12 -0.95 8.85 -4.32
C ILE A 12 -0.34 10.22 -4.64
N PRO A 13 -0.75 11.32 -3.97
CA PRO A 13 -0.38 12.70 -4.34
C PRO A 13 1.02 13.09 -3.86
N PHE A 14 1.98 12.17 -3.98
CA PHE A 14 3.38 12.36 -3.62
C PHE A 14 4.27 12.05 -4.82
N LYS A 15 5.44 12.68 -4.85
CA LYS A 15 6.44 12.45 -5.90
C LYS A 15 7.06 11.07 -5.76
N ASP A 16 7.72 10.60 -6.81
CA ASP A 16 8.46 9.35 -6.77
C ASP A 16 9.51 9.38 -5.66
N ASN A 17 9.68 8.25 -4.98
CA ASN A 17 10.65 8.09 -3.89
C ASN A 17 10.50 9.11 -2.74
N SER A 18 9.28 9.62 -2.49
CA SER A 18 9.01 10.56 -1.40
C SER A 18 9.21 9.95 -0.01
N PHE A 19 9.12 8.62 0.12
CA PHE A 19 9.23 7.93 1.40
C PHE A 19 10.27 6.81 1.32
N ASP A 20 11.03 6.61 2.38
CA ASP A 20 11.92 5.44 2.50
C ASP A 20 11.13 4.15 2.74
N ILE A 21 10.04 4.23 3.51
CA ILE A 21 9.24 3.08 3.97
C ILE A 21 7.76 3.33 3.69
N GLY A 22 7.08 2.33 3.11
CA GLY A 22 5.62 2.26 2.98
C GLY A 22 5.02 1.22 3.92
N PHE A 23 3.81 1.47 4.41
CA PHE A 23 3.06 0.53 5.25
C PHE A 23 1.60 0.49 4.82
N SER A 24 1.03 -0.71 4.75
CA SER A 24 -0.41 -0.90 4.54
C SER A 24 -0.92 -2.06 5.42
N LEU A 25 -2.13 -1.89 5.95
CA LEU A 25 -2.77 -2.84 6.86
C LEU A 25 -4.24 -3.03 6.51
N GLY A 26 -4.62 -4.19 5.98
CA GLY A 26 -6.01 -4.55 5.67
C GLY A 26 -6.66 -3.63 4.64
N VAL A 27 -5.88 -3.07 3.71
CA VAL A 27 -6.37 -2.08 2.74
C VAL A 27 -6.70 -2.75 1.41
N PHE A 28 -5.81 -3.60 0.92
CA PHE A 28 -5.90 -4.14 -0.44
C PHE A 28 -7.02 -5.17 -0.59
N MET A 29 -7.40 -5.86 0.49
CA MET A 29 -8.58 -6.73 0.48
C MET A 29 -9.90 -6.02 0.16
N ASN A 30 -9.97 -4.70 0.39
CA ASN A 30 -11.17 -3.90 0.14
C ASN A 30 -11.17 -3.28 -1.27
N ILE A 31 -10.13 -3.54 -2.06
CA ILE A 31 -9.93 -2.96 -3.40
C ILE A 31 -10.23 -4.04 -4.45
N HIS A 32 -10.95 -3.67 -5.51
CA HIS A 32 -11.17 -4.57 -6.64
C HIS A 32 -9.84 -5.11 -7.19
N PRO A 33 -9.69 -6.42 -7.49
CA PRO A 33 -8.39 -7.02 -7.84
C PRO A 33 -7.64 -6.33 -9.00
N LEU A 34 -8.38 -5.82 -10.00
CA LEU A 34 -7.80 -5.05 -11.12
C LEU A 34 -7.16 -3.72 -10.67
N MET A 35 -7.70 -3.12 -9.62
CA MET A 35 -7.22 -1.84 -9.05
C MET A 35 -6.12 -2.07 -8.01
N ALA A 36 -6.12 -3.21 -7.31
CA ALA A 36 -5.10 -3.54 -6.30
C ALA A 36 -3.67 -3.50 -6.88
N LYS A 37 -3.48 -3.98 -8.12
CA LYS A 37 -2.18 -3.89 -8.82
C LYS A 37 -1.74 -2.45 -9.03
N LEU A 38 -2.66 -1.56 -9.41
CA LEU A 38 -2.38 -0.15 -9.62
C LEU A 38 -2.03 0.54 -8.29
N ALA A 39 -2.82 0.29 -7.24
CA ALA A 39 -2.55 0.80 -5.90
C ALA A 39 -1.17 0.34 -5.37
N PHE A 40 -0.78 -0.90 -5.63
CA PHE A 40 0.51 -1.42 -5.22
C PHE A 40 1.65 -0.77 -6.02
N SER A 41 1.45 -0.57 -7.32
CA SER A 41 2.40 0.15 -8.17
C SER A 41 2.61 1.60 -7.72
N GLU A 42 1.55 2.29 -7.31
CA GLU A 42 1.66 3.65 -6.77
C GLU A 42 2.43 3.66 -5.44
N MET A 43 2.19 2.67 -4.58
CA MET A 43 2.95 2.52 -3.33
C MET A 43 4.44 2.26 -3.63
N MET A 44 4.77 1.40 -4.60
CA MET A 44 6.16 1.21 -5.06
C MET A 44 6.77 2.47 -5.69
N ARG A 45 5.97 3.29 -6.38
CA ARG A 45 6.46 4.55 -6.98
C ARG A 45 6.89 5.55 -5.91
N VAL A 46 6.09 5.71 -4.86
CA VAL A 46 6.36 6.70 -3.80
C VAL A 46 7.32 6.19 -2.73
N CYS A 47 7.48 4.86 -2.55
CA CYS A 47 8.34 4.25 -1.54
C CYS A 47 9.65 3.70 -2.14
N LYS A 48 10.80 4.11 -1.59
CA LYS A 48 12.12 3.84 -2.18
C LYS A 48 12.78 2.53 -1.74
N LYS A 49 12.61 2.11 -0.47
CA LYS A 49 13.41 1.01 0.11
C LYS A 49 12.58 -0.20 0.52
N TYR A 50 11.55 0.00 1.34
CA TYR A 50 10.78 -1.09 1.93
C TYR A 50 9.29 -0.80 1.90
N ILE A 51 8.50 -1.86 1.72
CA ILE A 51 7.05 -1.86 1.87
C ILE A 51 6.73 -2.98 2.85
N ILE A 52 6.00 -2.65 3.91
CA ILE A 52 5.38 -3.63 4.80
C ILE A 52 3.91 -3.71 4.44
N HIS A 53 3.49 -4.85 3.90
CA HIS A 53 2.12 -5.10 3.50
C HIS A 53 1.53 -6.22 4.35
N ILE A 54 0.49 -5.89 5.11
CA ILE A 54 -0.18 -6.83 6.02
C ILE A 54 -1.65 -6.86 5.64
N GLU A 55 -2.14 -8.04 5.28
CA GLU A 55 -3.56 -8.26 4.97
C GLU A 55 -4.07 -9.45 5.77
N TYR A 56 -5.35 -9.42 6.12
CA TYR A 56 -6.06 -10.60 6.60
C TYR A 56 -6.20 -11.58 5.44
N ASP A 57 -5.73 -12.81 5.65
CA ASP A 57 -6.06 -13.93 4.77
C ASP A 57 -7.29 -14.61 5.39
N GLU A 58 -8.44 -14.46 4.73
CA GLU A 58 -9.71 -15.07 5.15
C GLU A 58 -9.66 -16.61 5.18
N ASN A 59 -8.72 -17.20 4.44
CA ASN A 59 -8.55 -18.65 4.29
C ASN A 59 -7.38 -19.21 5.12
N ASN A 60 -6.47 -18.37 5.61
CA ASN A 60 -5.41 -18.75 6.54
C ASN A 60 -5.17 -17.66 7.59
N THR A 61 -5.42 -17.93 8.87
CA THR A 61 -5.09 -17.03 9.99
C THR A 61 -3.59 -16.88 10.27
N PHE A 62 -2.70 -17.25 9.34
CA PHE A 62 -1.26 -17.08 9.47
C PHE A 62 -0.81 -15.80 8.74
N CYS A 63 -0.33 -14.81 9.49
CA CYS A 63 0.22 -13.57 8.95
C CYS A 63 1.38 -13.87 7.99
N ARG A 64 1.17 -13.66 6.68
CA ARG A 64 2.24 -13.67 5.67
C ARG A 64 2.72 -12.24 5.45
N MET A 65 4.00 -11.99 5.76
CA MET A 65 4.69 -10.80 5.27
C MET A 65 5.08 -11.07 3.81
N ILE A 66 4.64 -10.21 2.90
CA ILE A 66 5.03 -10.20 1.48
C ILE A 66 5.94 -9.00 1.23
#